data_AF-A0A2M9YM17-F1
#
_entry.id   AF-A0A2M9YM17-F1
#
_cell.length_a   1.000
_cell.length_b   1.000
_cell.length_c   1.000
_cell.angle_alpha   90.00
_cell.angle_beta   90.00
_cell.angle_gamma   90.00
#
_symmetry.space_group_name_H-M   'P 1'
#
loop_
_entity.id
_entity.type
_entity.pdbx_description
1 polymer ?
#
loop_
_entity_poly.entity_id
_entity_poly.type
_entity_poly.pdbx_seq_one_letter_code
_entity_poly.pdbx_strand_id
1 'polypeptide(L)'
;MQKELSEKIKFPKTDLELLPKNSGVIAYSDVLGAVRLASLPEEKLSKQIVFASVVGALRGFQERDLKPFHANHKYIFRELSLEILNMMKIFGPIDQISNEERIKILKDSFEFGIRKVYHLEWKLYTSREIY
;
A
#
# COMPACT_ATOMS: atom_id res chain seq x y z
N MET A 1 -0.91 -46.46 -0.14
CA MET A 1 -0.76 -46.04 -1.55
C MET A 1 -1.22 -44.59 -1.67
N GLN A 2 -0.27 -43.66 -1.65
CA GLN A 2 -0.50 -42.25 -1.96
C GLN A 2 -0.65 -42.12 -3.48
N LYS A 3 -1.74 -41.51 -3.94
CA LYS A 3 -1.85 -40.98 -5.31
C LYS A 3 -1.91 -39.47 -5.20
N GLU A 4 -0.90 -38.84 -5.78
CA GLU A 4 -0.61 -37.42 -5.75
C GLU A 4 -1.71 -36.60 -6.44
N LEU A 5 -2.27 -35.63 -5.74
CA LEU A 5 -3.02 -34.51 -6.33
C LEU A 5 -2.03 -33.46 -6.82
N SER A 6 -1.32 -33.77 -7.90
CA SER A 6 -0.52 -32.79 -8.65
C SER A 6 -1.33 -32.26 -9.84
N GLU A 7 -2.41 -31.54 -9.56
CA GLU A 7 -2.98 -30.64 -10.57
C GLU A 7 -2.36 -29.26 -10.38
N LYS A 8 -1.31 -29.00 -11.17
CA LYS A 8 -0.78 -27.65 -11.35
C LYS A 8 -1.91 -26.79 -11.93
N ILE A 9 -2.52 -25.96 -11.10
CA ILE A 9 -3.45 -24.91 -11.53
C ILE A 9 -2.70 -24.03 -12.54
N LYS A 10 -2.98 -24.23 -13.83
CA LYS A 10 -2.51 -23.34 -14.89
C LYS A 10 -3.47 -22.16 -14.92
N PHE A 11 -3.07 -21.06 -14.29
CA PHE A 11 -3.77 -19.79 -14.47
C PHE A 11 -3.73 -19.41 -15.96
N PRO A 12 -4.87 -19.06 -16.57
CA PRO A 12 -4.89 -18.56 -17.93
C PRO A 12 -4.03 -17.29 -18.02
N LYS A 13 -3.12 -17.24 -19.00
CA LYS A 13 -2.18 -16.11 -19.20
C LYS A 13 -2.87 -14.75 -19.41
N THR A 14 -4.17 -14.77 -19.67
CA THR A 14 -4.99 -13.60 -20.00
C THR A 14 -5.19 -12.63 -18.82
N ASP A 15 -5.15 -13.11 -17.57
CA ASP A 15 -5.33 -12.23 -16.39
C ASP A 15 -4.07 -11.42 -16.05
N LEU A 16 -2.92 -11.74 -16.64
CA LEU A 16 -1.68 -10.99 -16.46
C LEU A 16 -1.60 -9.75 -17.36
N GLU A 17 -2.42 -9.66 -18.41
CA GLU A 17 -2.45 -8.51 -19.32
C GLU A 17 -3.17 -7.28 -18.73
N LEU A 18 -3.94 -7.49 -17.66
CA LEU A 18 -4.57 -6.42 -16.87
C LEU A 18 -3.62 -5.82 -15.83
N LEU A 19 -2.45 -6.41 -15.61
CA LEU A 19 -1.43 -5.78 -14.77
C LEU A 19 -0.81 -4.63 -15.58
N PRO A 20 -0.85 -3.38 -15.07
CA PRO A 20 -0.30 -2.26 -15.82
C PRO A 20 1.17 -2.57 -16.16
N LYS A 21 1.54 -2.30 -17.42
CA LYS A 21 2.89 -2.55 -18.00
C LYS A 21 4.05 -2.00 -17.15
N ASN A 22 3.73 -1.11 -16.20
CA ASN A 22 4.61 -0.60 -15.17
C ASN A 22 4.50 -1.45 -13.88
N SER A 23 4.48 -2.78 -13.97
CA SER A 23 4.64 -3.68 -12.81
C SER A 23 6.09 -3.74 -12.30
N GLY A 24 6.87 -2.69 -12.59
CA GLY A 24 8.23 -2.50 -12.11
C GLY A 24 8.38 -2.81 -10.63
N VAL A 25 9.52 -3.38 -10.29
CA VAL A 25 9.84 -3.74 -8.92
C VAL A 25 10.05 -2.46 -8.12
N ILE A 26 9.30 -2.26 -7.03
CA ILE A 26 9.55 -1.16 -6.10
C ILE A 26 10.95 -1.35 -5.52
N ALA A 27 11.83 -0.36 -5.69
CA ALA A 27 13.19 -0.45 -5.20
C ALA A 27 13.21 -0.54 -3.67
N TYR A 28 14.04 -1.43 -3.12
CA TYR A 28 14.16 -1.58 -1.66
C TYR A 28 14.60 -0.28 -0.96
N SER A 29 15.44 0.53 -1.63
CA SER A 29 15.83 1.86 -1.16
C SER A 29 14.64 2.80 -0.99
N ASP A 30 13.65 2.70 -1.88
CA ASP A 30 12.46 3.54 -1.82
C ASP A 30 11.53 3.10 -0.69
N VAL A 31 11.43 1.78 -0.47
CA VAL A 31 10.73 1.25 0.70
C VAL A 31 11.38 1.78 1.99
N LEU A 32 12.71 1.69 2.12
CA LEU A 32 13.41 2.23 3.28
C LEU A 32 13.23 3.74 3.44
N GLY A 33 13.32 4.50 2.35
CA GLY A 33 13.14 5.95 2.35
C GLY A 33 11.74 6.34 2.80
N ALA A 34 10.71 5.68 2.27
CA ALA A 34 9.32 5.95 2.60
C ALA A 34 8.97 5.55 4.04
N VAL A 35 9.46 4.39 4.49
CA VAL A 35 9.27 3.93 5.87
C VAL A 35 9.92 4.89 6.88
N ARG A 36 11.08 5.47 6.57
CA ARG A 36 11.72 6.50 7.43
C ARG A 36 10.91 7.79 7.54
N LEU A 37 10.07 8.09 6.54
CA LEU A 37 9.19 9.26 6.55
C LEU A 37 7.84 8.98 7.21
N ALA A 38 7.51 7.70 7.43
CA ALA A 38 6.30 7.27 8.12
C ALA A 38 6.56 7.10 9.63
N SER A 39 5.55 7.41 10.45
CA SER A 39 5.60 7.10 11.88
C SER A 39 5.21 5.63 12.09
N LEU A 40 6.16 4.80 12.51
CA LEU A 40 5.89 3.40 12.81
C LEU A 40 5.44 3.21 14.27
N PRO A 41 4.31 2.52 14.51
CA PRO A 41 3.91 2.14 15.87
C PRO A 41 4.79 1.01 16.41
N GLU A 42 4.79 0.84 17.74
CA GLU A 42 5.52 -0.25 18.40
C GLU A 42 4.86 -1.61 18.13
N GLU A 43 3.53 -1.63 18.13
CA GLU A 43 2.72 -2.84 17.98
C GLU A 43 2.90 -3.50 16.61
N LYS A 44 3.03 -4.84 16.62
CA LYS A 44 3.38 -5.65 15.46
C LYS A 44 2.37 -5.53 14.31
N LEU A 45 1.08 -5.70 14.59
CA LEU A 45 0.05 -5.65 13.53
C LEU A 45 -0.08 -4.23 12.97
N SER A 46 -0.14 -3.24 13.86
CA SER A 46 -0.17 -1.82 13.51
C SER A 46 0.98 -1.43 12.59
N LYS A 47 2.19 -1.92 12.89
CA LYS A 47 3.39 -1.72 12.06
C LYS A 47 3.27 -2.36 10.68
N GLN A 48 2.72 -3.57 10.59
CA GLN A 48 2.51 -4.26 9.31
C GLN A 48 1.50 -3.55 8.43
N ILE A 49 0.46 -2.98 9.03
CA ILE A 49 -0.59 -2.26 8.29
C ILE A 49 -0.07 -0.91 7.78
N VAL A 50 0.66 -0.15 8.60
CA VAL A 50 1.34 1.06 8.14
C VAL A 50 2.32 0.69 7.01
N PHE A 51 3.10 -0.37 7.17
CA PHE A 51 4.00 -0.85 6.12
C PHE A 51 3.26 -1.19 4.82
N ALA A 52 2.15 -1.95 4.90
CA ALA A 52 1.35 -2.30 3.73
C ALA A 52 0.85 -1.05 2.98
N SER A 53 0.39 -0.03 3.71
CA SER A 53 -0.03 1.24 3.09
C SER A 53 1.11 2.02 2.45
N VAL A 54 2.31 1.99 3.04
CA VAL A 54 3.49 2.68 2.48
C VAL A 54 3.90 2.02 1.16
N VAL A 55 3.90 0.68 1.12
CA VAL A 55 4.15 -0.07 -0.11
C VAL A 55 3.07 0.19 -1.15
N GLY A 56 1.80 0.26 -0.73
CA GLY A 56 0.69 0.67 -1.60
C GLY A 56 0.86 2.08 -2.17
N ALA A 57 1.31 3.04 -1.36
CA ALA A 57 1.59 4.39 -1.85
C ALA A 57 2.73 4.39 -2.86
N LEU A 58 3.84 3.70 -2.60
CA LEU A 58 4.93 3.56 -3.57
C LEU A 58 4.44 2.94 -4.89
N ARG A 59 3.55 1.95 -4.80
CA ARG A 59 2.89 1.39 -5.98
C ARG A 59 2.07 2.44 -6.73
N GLY A 60 1.27 3.23 -6.03
CA GLY A 60 0.49 4.32 -6.62
C GLY A 60 1.38 5.37 -7.31
N PHE A 61 2.52 5.73 -6.71
CA PHE A 61 3.49 6.65 -7.32
C PHE A 61 4.03 6.09 -8.64
N GLN A 62 4.36 4.82 -8.67
CA GLN A 62 4.85 4.14 -9.85
C GLN A 62 3.78 4.01 -10.95
N GLU A 63 2.53 3.73 -10.58
CA GLU A 63 1.42 3.64 -11.55
C GLU A 63 1.07 4.99 -12.18
N ARG A 64 1.29 6.09 -11.44
CA ARG A 64 1.06 7.47 -11.91
C ARG A 64 2.31 8.16 -12.46
N ASP A 65 3.43 7.45 -12.55
CA ASP A 65 4.73 8.01 -12.97
C ASP A 65 5.14 9.28 -12.18
N LEU A 66 4.87 9.26 -10.87
CA LEU A 66 5.16 10.35 -9.94
C LEU A 66 6.37 10.01 -9.07
N LYS A 67 7.18 11.03 -8.74
CA LYS A 67 8.37 10.87 -7.89
C LYS A 67 7.98 10.84 -6.40
N PRO A 68 8.11 9.72 -5.66
CA PRO A 68 7.63 9.61 -4.28
C PRO A 68 8.28 10.58 -3.30
N PHE A 69 9.56 10.93 -3.52
CA PHE A 69 10.34 11.79 -2.61
C PHE A 69 10.40 13.26 -3.04
N HIS A 70 9.61 13.65 -4.05
CA HIS A 70 9.49 15.06 -4.41
C HIS A 70 8.95 15.87 -3.22
N ALA A 71 9.35 17.14 -3.10
CA ALA A 71 8.98 17.99 -1.97
C ALA A 71 7.47 18.07 -1.75
N ASN A 72 6.70 18.10 -2.84
CA ASN A 72 5.23 18.17 -2.82
C ASN A 72 4.55 16.82 -2.61
N HIS A 73 5.28 15.70 -2.55
CA HIS A 73 4.69 14.36 -2.49
C HIS A 73 5.02 13.65 -1.18
N LYS A 74 6.25 13.83 -0.70
CA LYS A 74 6.83 13.05 0.42
C LYS A 74 6.05 13.16 1.74
N TYR A 75 5.21 14.20 1.91
CA TYR A 75 4.40 14.37 3.11
C TYR A 75 3.34 13.26 3.26
N ILE A 76 2.96 12.60 2.16
CA ILE A 76 1.91 11.58 2.15
C ILE A 76 2.26 10.38 3.04
N PHE A 77 3.54 10.02 3.17
CA PHE A 77 3.96 8.91 4.02
C PHE A 77 3.70 9.19 5.50
N ARG A 78 3.85 10.45 5.93
CA ARG A 78 3.50 10.88 7.28
C ARG A 78 1.98 10.88 7.47
N GLU A 79 1.22 11.44 6.53
CA GLU A 79 -0.25 11.45 6.60
C GLU A 79 -0.85 10.04 6.65
N LEU A 80 -0.39 9.14 5.78
CA LEU A 80 -0.79 7.73 5.77
C LEU A 80 -0.63 7.08 7.14
N SER A 81 0.54 7.25 7.76
CA SER A 81 0.80 6.68 9.08
C SER A 81 -0.16 7.24 10.14
N LEU A 82 -0.43 8.54 10.14
CA LEU A 82 -1.32 9.17 11.12
C LEU A 82 -2.79 8.74 10.93
N GLU A 83 -3.27 8.70 9.69
CA GLU A 83 -4.65 8.27 9.39
C GLU A 83 -4.87 6.81 9.79
N ILE A 84 -3.93 5.94 9.49
CA ILE A 84 -4.00 4.52 9.86
C ILE A 84 -3.96 4.33 11.38
N LEU A 85 -3.05 5.00 12.07
CA LEU A 85 -2.96 4.92 13.52
C LEU A 85 -4.23 5.44 14.20
N ASN A 86 -4.88 6.44 13.63
CA ASN A 86 -6.16 6.91 14.14
C ASN A 86 -7.29 5.91 13.87
N MET A 87 -7.33 5.27 12.69
CA MET A 87 -8.30 4.19 12.44
C MET A 87 -8.09 3.00 13.37
N MET A 88 -6.84 2.63 13.67
CA MET A 88 -6.51 1.53 14.58
C MET A 88 -7.03 1.71 15.99
N LYS A 89 -7.06 2.95 16.50
CA LYS A 89 -7.62 3.23 17.84
C LYS A 89 -9.10 2.84 17.95
N ILE A 90 -9.80 2.71 16.81
CA ILE A 90 -11.20 2.31 16.73
C ILE A 90 -11.34 0.78 16.73
N PHE A 91 -10.35 0.08 16.15
CA PHE A 91 -10.29 -1.36 16.23
C PHE A 91 -9.84 -1.75 17.64
N GLY A 92 -10.65 -2.54 18.34
CA GLY A 92 -10.37 -3.00 19.70
C GLY A 92 -9.12 -3.87 19.81
N PRO A 93 -8.91 -4.56 20.94
CA PRO A 93 -7.69 -5.33 21.19
C PRO A 93 -7.42 -6.35 20.08
N ILE A 94 -6.22 -6.25 19.51
CA ILE A 94 -5.77 -6.93 18.29
C ILE A 94 -5.62 -8.46 18.46
N ASP A 95 -5.63 -8.95 19.69
CA ASP A 95 -5.43 -10.36 20.05
C ASP A 95 -6.57 -11.30 19.60
N GLN A 96 -7.68 -10.76 19.10
CA GLN A 96 -8.85 -11.54 18.66
C GLN A 96 -9.04 -11.57 17.13
N ILE A 97 -8.16 -10.92 16.36
CA ILE A 97 -8.32 -10.82 14.91
C ILE A 97 -7.94 -12.15 14.25
N SER A 98 -8.86 -12.71 13.46
CA SER A 98 -8.59 -13.93 12.69
C SER A 98 -7.53 -13.70 11.61
N ASN A 99 -6.88 -14.76 11.14
CA ASN A 99 -5.90 -14.65 10.05
C ASN A 99 -6.52 -14.10 8.75
N GLU A 100 -7.78 -14.44 8.47
CA GLU A 100 -8.50 -13.96 7.29
C GLU A 100 -8.77 -12.45 7.36
N GLU A 101 -9.25 -11.97 8.51
CA GLU A 101 -9.44 -10.54 8.77
C GLU A 101 -8.12 -9.79 8.69
N ARG A 102 -7.05 -10.36 9.25
CA ARG A 102 -5.71 -9.76 9.16
C ARG A 102 -5.26 -9.60 7.70
N ILE A 103 -5.42 -10.63 6.88
CA ILE A 103 -5.08 -10.56 5.45
C ILE A 103 -5.91 -9.48 4.75
N LYS A 104 -7.21 -9.42 5.07
CA LYS A 104 -8.11 -8.41 4.52
C LYS A 104 -7.66 -6.99 4.90
N ILE A 105 -7.38 -6.74 6.18
CA ILE A 105 -6.92 -5.42 6.65
C ILE A 105 -5.62 -5.01 5.96
N LEU A 106 -4.67 -5.94 5.78
CA LEU A 106 -3.41 -5.65 5.08
C LEU A 106 -3.64 -5.30 3.60
N LYS A 107 -4.54 -6.01 2.91
CA LYS A 107 -4.93 -5.68 1.53
C LYS A 107 -5.62 -4.32 1.44
N ASP A 108 -6.59 -4.06 2.30
CA ASP A 108 -7.32 -2.79 2.35
C ASP A 108 -6.36 -1.63 2.63
N SER A 109 -5.37 -1.83 3.50
CA SER A 109 -4.35 -0.84 3.82
C SER A 109 -3.41 -0.56 2.65
N PHE A 110 -3.04 -1.61 1.90
CA PHE A 110 -2.28 -1.47 0.66
C PHE A 110 -3.06 -0.66 -0.39
N GLU A 111 -4.33 -1.02 -0.64
CA GLU A 111 -5.18 -0.27 -1.57
C GLU A 111 -5.40 1.17 -1.13
N PHE A 112 -5.56 1.41 0.16
CA PHE A 112 -5.67 2.75 0.73
C PHE A 112 -4.44 3.61 0.41
N GLY A 113 -3.24 3.03 0.51
CA GLY A 113 -1.99 3.68 0.09
C GLY A 113 -2.01 4.13 -1.36
N ILE A 114 -2.45 3.26 -2.28
CA ILE A 114 -2.59 3.59 -3.72
C ILE A 114 -3.58 4.75 -3.91
N ARG A 115 -4.78 4.63 -3.33
CA ARG A 115 -5.85 5.63 -3.46
C ARG A 115 -5.43 7.00 -2.95
N LYS A 116 -4.60 7.06 -1.90
CA LYS A 116 -4.05 8.33 -1.41
C LYS A 116 -3.16 9.03 -2.40
N VAL A 117 -2.32 8.29 -3.14
CA VAL A 117 -1.49 8.91 -4.19
C VAL A 117 -2.35 9.43 -5.33
N TYR A 118 -3.40 8.72 -5.72
CA TYR A 118 -4.31 9.20 -6.75
C TYR A 118 -5.04 10.48 -6.31
N HIS A 119 -5.42 10.56 -5.02
CA HIS A 119 -6.00 11.78 -4.45
C HIS A 119 -5.00 12.94 -4.40
N LEU A 120 -3.73 12.68 -4.06
CA LEU A 120 -2.65 13.65 -4.11
C LEU A 120 -2.47 14.20 -5.53
N GLU A 121 -2.38 13.32 -6.52
CA GLU A 121 -2.27 13.68 -7.94
C GLU A 121 -3.42 14.62 -8.35
N TRP A 122 -4.66 14.22 -8.06
CA TRP A 122 -5.84 15.01 -8.37
C TRP A 122 -5.83 16.39 -7.69
N LYS A 123 -5.45 16.48 -6.41
CA LYS A 123 -5.27 17.75 -5.70
C LYS A 123 -4.24 18.65 -6.36
N LEU A 124 -3.12 18.09 -6.82
CA LEU A 124 -2.06 18.86 -7.47
C LEU A 124 -2.49 19.38 -8.84
N TYR A 125 -3.22 18.58 -9.63
CA TYR A 125 -3.81 19.04 -10.90
C TYR A 125 -4.82 20.15 -10.69
N THR A 126 -5.80 19.94 -9.81
CA THR A 126 -6.87 20.94 -9.55
C THR A 126 -6.33 22.23 -8.92
N SER A 127 -5.26 22.17 -8.11
CA SER A 127 -4.62 23.38 -7.56
C SER A 127 -3.93 24.26 -8.62
N ARG A 128 -3.66 23.72 -9.81
CA ARG A 128 -3.01 24.44 -10.92
C ARG A 128 -4.00 25.01 -11.95
N GLU A 129 -5.27 24.61 -11.94
CA GLU A 129 -6.27 25.02 -12.92
C GLU A 129 -7.16 26.22 -12.50
N ILE A 130 -6.88 26.89 -11.37
CA ILE A 130 -7.71 28.01 -10.87
C ILE A 130 -6.94 29.34 -10.78
N TYR A 131 -5.96 29.58 -11.66
CA TYR A 131 -5.32 30.89 -11.79
C TYR A 131 -5.21 31.33 -13.25
#